data_AF-X1NDK1-F1
#
_entry.id   AF-X1NDK1-F1
#
_cell.length_a   1.000
_cell.length_b   1.000
_cell.length_c   1.000
_cell.angle_alpha   90.00
_cell.angle_beta   90.00
_cell.angle_gamma   90.00
#
_symmetry.space_group_name_H-M   'P 1'
#
loop_
_entity.id
_entity.type
_entity.pdbx_description
1 polymer ?
#
loop_
_entity_poly.entity_id
_entity_poly.type
_entity_poly.pdbx_seq_one_letter_code
_entity_poly.pdbx_strand_id
1 'polypeptide(L)'
;DKNQVIIRKPVIEANNNVMWDANSKLLDKSDATHVSVLEAFSEQGYMDLVKKLTGEELDHVNADSFKFPEQSYTFPWILGESKKIYVVKFFHKNVIEEKVLTLSDPFGTTIDVRESNLMNVEDDLMGAGYEITAEHMYKRNEITKYIASGREILKSTVIAGEHIPIIPSFGEHAFVEGEEHWEGVTRLTKDPQRLRNFAGSYLGDILSRSPRQKAIFWQEQIAGFEDMYSESGADNNYPYLLANRKSGDGTDLPVGPIGVMPEQPMPTALPAVLE
;
A
#
# COMPACT_ATOMS: atom_id res chain seq x y z
N ASP A 1 0.86 33.91 -19.26
CA ASP A 1 -0.58 33.61 -19.16
C ASP A 1 -1.00 33.59 -17.68
N LYS A 2 -1.73 34.60 -17.19
CA LYS A 2 -2.00 34.81 -15.75
C LYS A 2 -3.02 33.83 -15.14
N ASN A 3 -3.58 32.93 -15.95
CA ASN A 3 -4.66 32.02 -15.56
C ASN A 3 -4.24 30.54 -15.44
N GLN A 4 -2.95 30.22 -15.56
CA GLN A 4 -2.45 28.85 -15.44
C GLN A 4 -1.89 28.58 -14.05
N VAL A 5 -2.22 27.42 -13.47
CA VAL A 5 -1.77 27.01 -12.13
C VAL A 5 -1.21 25.59 -12.20
N ILE A 6 -0.04 25.39 -11.60
CA ILE A 6 0.54 24.05 -11.41
C ILE A 6 -0.02 23.47 -10.11
N ILE A 7 -0.67 22.31 -10.21
CA ILE A 7 -1.30 21.62 -9.07
C ILE A 7 -0.59 20.29 -8.84
N ARG A 8 -0.16 20.05 -7.60
CA ARG A 8 0.45 18.77 -7.19
C ARG A 8 -0.65 17.85 -6.68
N LYS A 9 -0.77 16.65 -7.28
CA LYS A 9 -1.76 15.63 -6.89
C LYS A 9 -1.05 14.40 -6.32
N PRO A 10 -1.49 13.86 -5.17
CA PRO A 10 -0.93 12.62 -4.64
C PRO A 10 -1.37 11.43 -5.51
N VAL A 11 -0.48 10.46 -5.67
CA VAL A 11 -0.80 9.14 -6.24
C VAL A 11 -0.87 8.16 -5.08
N ILE A 12 -2.05 7.60 -4.84
CA ILE A 12 -2.29 6.65 -3.76
C ILE A 12 -1.87 5.26 -4.20
N GLU A 13 -1.33 4.47 -3.27
CA GLU A 13 -0.80 3.12 -3.55
C GLU A 13 0.21 3.12 -4.71
N ALA A 14 1.10 4.11 -4.71
CA ALA A 14 2.10 4.27 -5.77
C ALA A 14 2.99 3.04 -5.95
N ASN A 15 3.20 2.24 -4.90
CA ASN A 15 3.96 0.98 -4.98
C ASN A 15 3.34 -0.08 -5.89
N ASN A 16 2.02 -0.05 -6.09
CA ASN A 16 1.29 -1.02 -6.91
C ASN A 16 0.74 -0.40 -8.20
N ASN A 17 0.55 0.93 -8.21
CA ASN A 17 -0.03 1.65 -9.34
C ASN A 17 0.99 2.38 -10.21
N VAL A 18 2.23 2.60 -9.75
CA VAL A 18 3.27 3.29 -10.52
C VAL A 18 4.38 2.30 -10.86
N MET A 19 4.61 2.11 -12.15
CA MET A 19 5.73 1.30 -12.64
C MET A 19 6.67 2.18 -13.44
N TRP A 20 7.92 2.18 -13.02
CA TRP A 20 9.01 2.95 -13.62
C TRP A 20 9.77 2.10 -14.63
N ASP A 21 10.50 2.78 -15.51
CA ASP A 21 11.52 2.16 -16.35
C ASP A 21 12.51 1.34 -15.49
N ALA A 22 12.65 0.05 -15.82
CA ALA A 22 13.50 -0.89 -15.11
C ALA A 22 14.99 -0.50 -15.16
N ASN A 23 15.40 0.31 -16.14
CA ASN A 23 16.79 0.76 -16.28
C ASN A 23 17.12 2.03 -15.48
N SER A 24 16.14 2.65 -14.83
CA SER A 24 16.35 3.90 -14.08
C SER A 24 17.02 3.64 -12.73
N LYS A 25 18.17 4.28 -12.52
CA LYS A 25 19.06 4.08 -11.36
C LYS A 25 19.04 5.25 -10.38
N LEU A 26 18.65 6.44 -10.83
CA LEU A 26 18.63 7.61 -9.98
C LEU A 26 17.46 7.57 -9.00
N LEU A 27 17.67 8.10 -7.80
CA LEU A 27 16.66 8.14 -6.74
C LEU A 27 15.43 8.98 -7.14
N ASP A 28 15.65 10.06 -7.89
CA ASP A 28 14.58 10.93 -8.38
C ASP A 28 13.93 10.42 -9.67
N LYS A 29 14.46 9.32 -10.23
CA LYS A 29 14.04 8.72 -11.51
C LYS A 29 14.10 9.69 -12.70
N SER A 30 14.98 10.69 -12.66
CA SER A 30 15.15 11.66 -13.77
C SER A 30 15.73 11.05 -15.05
N ASP A 31 16.43 9.92 -14.93
CA ASP A 31 16.99 9.11 -16.00
C ASP A 31 15.96 8.14 -16.64
N ALA A 32 14.78 7.98 -16.03
CA ALA A 32 13.74 7.12 -16.57
C ALA A 32 13.26 7.61 -17.95
N THR A 33 13.14 6.68 -18.90
CA THR A 33 12.58 6.96 -20.23
C THR A 33 11.05 6.97 -20.22
N HIS A 34 10.45 6.20 -19.31
CA HIS A 34 9.02 6.08 -19.21
C HIS A 34 8.54 5.80 -17.79
N VAL A 35 7.27 6.08 -17.55
CA VAL A 35 6.55 5.67 -16.36
C VAL A 35 5.09 5.39 -16.71
N SER A 36 4.53 4.32 -16.15
CA SER A 36 3.11 4.00 -16.23
C SER A 36 2.45 4.22 -14.88
N VAL A 37 1.35 4.96 -14.86
CA VAL A 37 0.50 5.13 -13.68
C VAL A 37 -0.86 4.54 -13.96
N LEU A 38 -1.25 3.54 -13.17
CA LEU A 38 -2.56 2.91 -13.22
C LEU A 38 -3.55 3.68 -12.36
N GLU A 39 -4.76 3.85 -12.88
CA GLU A 39 -5.89 4.39 -12.15
C GLU A 39 -7.07 3.44 -12.27
N ALA A 40 -7.69 3.14 -11.13
CA ALA A 40 -8.88 2.30 -11.07
C ALA A 40 -10.14 3.14 -11.34
N PHE A 41 -10.97 2.68 -12.26
CA PHE A 41 -12.29 3.25 -12.56
C PHE A 41 -13.38 2.20 -12.32
N SER A 42 -14.57 2.67 -11.93
CA SER A 42 -15.79 1.87 -12.06
C SER A 42 -16.19 1.77 -13.54
N GLU A 43 -17.05 0.81 -13.89
CA GLU A 43 -17.56 0.67 -15.26
C GLU A 43 -18.14 1.98 -15.80
N GLN A 44 -19.00 2.65 -15.02
CA GLN A 44 -19.57 3.94 -15.40
C GLN A 44 -18.50 5.03 -15.54
N GLY A 45 -17.54 5.10 -14.61
CA GLY A 45 -16.47 6.09 -14.65
C GLY A 45 -15.54 5.90 -15.85
N TYR A 46 -15.35 4.66 -16.29
CA TYR A 46 -14.62 4.36 -17.52
C TYR A 46 -15.39 4.81 -18.77
N MET A 47 -16.70 4.52 -18.86
CA MET A 47 -17.54 4.99 -19.96
C MET A 47 -17.53 6.52 -20.08
N ASP A 48 -17.67 7.22 -18.95
CA ASP A 48 -17.62 8.68 -18.89
C ASP A 48 -16.25 9.23 -19.36
N LEU A 49 -15.16 8.54 -19.00
CA LEU A 49 -13.80 8.90 -19.41
C LEU A 49 -13.60 8.70 -20.92
N VAL A 50 -14.04 7.57 -21.47
CA VAL A 50 -13.98 7.31 -22.92
C VAL A 50 -14.79 8.36 -23.67
N LYS A 51 -16.05 8.58 -23.30
CA LYS A 51 -16.91 9.61 -23.89
C LYS A 51 -16.26 10.99 -23.85
N LYS A 52 -15.58 11.34 -22.76
CA LYS A 52 -14.88 12.62 -22.63
C LYS A 52 -13.63 12.73 -23.51
N LEU A 53 -12.94 11.63 -23.78
CA LEU A 53 -11.66 11.63 -24.49
C LEU A 53 -11.82 11.40 -25.99
N THR A 54 -12.67 10.44 -26.39
CA THR A 54 -12.88 10.04 -27.79
C THR A 54 -14.18 10.58 -28.37
N GLY A 55 -15.15 10.95 -27.53
CA GLY A 55 -16.49 11.36 -27.96
C GLY A 55 -17.44 10.18 -28.24
N GLU A 56 -16.96 8.95 -28.12
CA GLU A 56 -17.75 7.73 -28.36
C GLU A 56 -18.49 7.28 -27.09
N GLU A 57 -19.77 6.94 -27.24
CA GLU A 57 -20.54 6.30 -26.19
C GLU A 57 -20.41 4.78 -26.30
N LEU A 58 -19.90 4.15 -25.24
CA LEU A 58 -19.78 2.70 -25.16
C LEU A 58 -21.04 2.12 -24.50
N ASP A 59 -21.77 1.27 -25.22
CA ASP A 59 -22.93 0.54 -24.68
C ASP A 59 -22.54 -0.54 -23.66
N HIS A 60 -21.32 -1.06 -23.75
CA HIS A 60 -20.78 -2.11 -22.88
C HIS A 60 -19.26 -2.01 -22.76
N VAL A 61 -18.74 -2.23 -21.54
CA VAL A 61 -17.29 -2.33 -21.33
C VAL A 61 -16.84 -3.74 -21.69
N ASN A 62 -16.12 -3.88 -22.80
CA ASN A 62 -15.34 -5.09 -23.05
C ASN A 62 -14.07 -5.06 -22.18
N ALA A 63 -13.88 -6.10 -21.37
CA ALA A 63 -13.14 -6.01 -20.11
C ALA A 63 -11.70 -6.49 -20.18
N ASP A 64 -10.97 -6.04 -21.20
CA ASP A 64 -9.52 -6.23 -21.22
C ASP A 64 -8.88 -5.14 -20.34
N SER A 65 -8.76 -5.47 -19.06
CA SER A 65 -8.07 -4.65 -18.06
C SER A 65 -6.59 -5.03 -18.01
N PHE A 66 -5.74 -4.11 -17.55
CA PHE A 66 -4.34 -4.44 -17.30
C PHE A 66 -4.22 -5.55 -16.26
N LYS A 67 -3.18 -6.40 -16.41
CA LYS A 67 -2.86 -7.49 -15.46
C LYS A 67 -2.55 -6.98 -14.04
N PHE A 68 -2.03 -5.75 -13.97
CA PHE A 68 -1.72 -5.03 -12.73
C PHE A 68 -2.82 -4.00 -12.43
N PRO A 69 -2.95 -3.53 -11.19
CA PRO A 69 -2.17 -3.83 -9.97
C PRO A 69 -2.38 -5.24 -9.42
N GLU A 70 -1.40 -5.77 -8.68
CA GLU A 70 -1.54 -7.05 -7.98
C GLU A 70 -2.59 -6.92 -6.87
N GLN A 71 -3.54 -7.84 -6.84
CA GLN A 71 -4.53 -7.90 -5.77
C GLN A 71 -4.01 -8.79 -4.64
N SER A 72 -4.06 -8.30 -3.40
CA SER A 72 -3.68 -9.12 -2.25
C SER A 72 -4.69 -10.24 -2.05
N TYR A 73 -4.23 -11.49 -2.17
CA TYR A 73 -5.02 -12.68 -1.84
C TYR A 73 -5.16 -12.89 -0.32
N THR A 74 -4.37 -12.19 0.50
CA THR A 74 -4.32 -12.41 1.96
C THR A 74 -5.48 -11.75 2.69
N PHE A 75 -5.98 -10.63 2.17
CA PHE A 75 -7.16 -9.94 2.70
C PHE A 75 -8.07 -9.59 1.52
N PRO A 76 -9.01 -10.48 1.17
CA PRO A 76 -9.97 -10.16 0.12
C PRO A 76 -10.90 -9.07 0.66
N TRP A 77 -10.57 -7.81 0.38
CA TRP A 77 -11.50 -6.67 0.44
C TRP A 77 -12.59 -6.77 -0.67
N ILE A 78 -12.89 -8.01 -1.10
CA ILE A 78 -13.75 -8.42 -2.22
C ILE A 78 -15.25 -8.29 -1.85
N LEU A 79 -15.58 -8.01 -0.59
CA LEU A 79 -16.95 -7.74 -0.14
C LEU A 79 -17.43 -6.37 -0.67
N GLY A 80 -17.70 -6.30 -1.97
CA GLY A 80 -18.41 -5.19 -2.62
C GLY A 80 -17.86 -4.70 -3.96
N GLU A 81 -16.81 -5.32 -4.53
CA GLU A 81 -16.21 -4.79 -5.76
C GLU A 81 -17.09 -5.04 -6.99
N SER A 82 -17.78 -3.99 -7.42
CA SER A 82 -18.07 -3.79 -8.83
C SER A 82 -16.77 -3.91 -9.63
N LYS A 83 -16.87 -4.47 -10.84
CA LYS A 83 -15.73 -4.73 -11.72
C LYS A 83 -14.92 -3.45 -11.92
N LYS A 84 -13.69 -3.44 -11.39
CA LYS A 84 -12.74 -2.33 -11.56
C LYS A 84 -12.04 -2.47 -12.91
N ILE A 85 -11.94 -1.36 -13.62
CA ILE A 85 -11.21 -1.27 -14.89
C ILE A 85 -9.99 -0.40 -14.64
N TYR A 86 -8.81 -0.91 -14.98
CA TYR A 86 -7.58 -0.15 -14.85
C TYR A 86 -7.27 0.55 -16.17
N VAL A 87 -7.05 1.86 -16.08
CA VAL A 87 -6.61 2.71 -17.19
C VAL A 87 -5.21 3.20 -16.89
N VAL A 88 -4.31 3.15 -17.86
CA VAL A 88 -2.94 3.61 -17.70
C VAL A 88 -2.77 5.03 -18.23
N LYS A 89 -2.10 5.87 -17.44
CA LYS A 89 -1.46 7.10 -17.89
C LYS A 89 0.02 6.79 -18.09
N PHE A 90 0.40 6.60 -19.34
CA PHE A 90 1.77 6.31 -19.74
C PHE A 90 2.47 7.60 -20.17
N PHE A 91 3.62 7.90 -19.59
CA PHE A 91 4.43 9.05 -19.94
C PHE A 91 5.73 8.55 -20.57
N HIS A 92 6.04 9.04 -21.77
CA HIS A 92 7.23 8.65 -22.52
C HIS A 92 8.08 9.89 -22.82
N LYS A 93 9.38 9.78 -22.54
CA LYS A 93 10.38 10.82 -22.77
C LYS A 93 11.03 10.60 -24.14
N ASN A 94 10.79 11.52 -25.07
CA ASN A 94 11.39 11.54 -26.40
C ASN A 94 12.46 12.62 -26.48
N VAL A 95 13.63 12.31 -27.04
CA VAL A 95 14.64 13.32 -27.38
C VAL A 95 14.33 13.85 -28.77
N ILE A 96 14.02 15.13 -28.87
CA ILE A 96 13.71 15.83 -30.13
C ILE A 96 14.78 16.89 -30.36
N GLU A 97 15.19 17.05 -31.62
CA GLU A 97 16.04 18.15 -32.05
C GLU A 97 15.12 19.30 -32.48
N GLU A 98 15.17 20.41 -31.74
CA GLU A 98 14.38 21.62 -32.00
C GLU A 98 15.31 22.74 -32.47
N LYS A 99 14.90 23.50 -33.49
CA LYS A 99 15.65 24.67 -33.94
C LYS A 99 15.28 25.88 -33.07
N VAL A 100 16.32 26.58 -32.62
CA VAL A 100 16.21 27.86 -31.92
C VAL A 100 16.77 28.94 -32.85
N LEU A 101 15.97 29.98 -33.05
CA LEU A 101 16.32 31.14 -33.86
C LEU A 101 16.69 32.28 -32.92
N THR A 102 17.87 32.86 -33.10
CA THR A 102 18.27 34.09 -32.41
C THR A 102 17.81 35.26 -33.26
N LEU A 103 16.87 36.05 -32.73
CA LEU A 103 16.38 37.28 -33.33
C LEU A 103 17.12 38.48 -32.73
N SER A 104 17.52 39.43 -33.55
CA SER A 104 18.12 40.69 -33.11
C SER A 104 17.24 41.88 -33.46
N ASP A 105 16.98 42.74 -32.47
CA ASP A 105 16.35 44.04 -32.68
C ASP A 105 17.35 45.00 -33.37
N PRO A 106 16.93 45.95 -34.23
CA PRO A 106 17.73 47.10 -34.66
C PRO A 106 18.49 47.84 -33.54
N PHE A 107 18.05 47.76 -32.28
CA PHE A 107 18.76 48.30 -31.12
C PHE A 107 19.85 47.37 -30.51
N GLY A 108 20.08 46.21 -31.11
CA GLY A 108 21.15 45.27 -30.72
C GLY A 108 20.80 44.32 -29.57
N THR A 109 19.54 44.25 -29.15
CA THR A 109 19.08 43.25 -28.16
C THR A 109 18.75 41.94 -28.87
N THR A 110 19.34 40.83 -28.41
CA THR A 110 19.11 39.50 -28.97
C THR A 110 18.12 38.71 -28.11
N ILE A 111 17.15 38.07 -28.74
CA ILE A 111 16.17 37.18 -28.11
C ILE A 111 16.22 35.83 -28.81
N ASP A 112 16.46 34.78 -28.05
CA ASP A 112 16.38 33.40 -28.57
C ASP A 112 14.92 32.93 -28.50
N VAL A 113 14.33 32.67 -29.66
CA VAL A 113 12.95 32.20 -29.79
C VAL A 113 12.95 30.82 -30.46
N ARG A 114 12.15 29.92 -29.91
CA ARG A 114 11.97 28.56 -30.44
C ARG A 114 11.07 28.61 -31.67
N GLU A 115 11.36 27.81 -32.68
CA GLU A 115 10.55 27.69 -33.91
C GLU A 115 9.06 27.43 -33.59
N SER A 116 8.77 26.53 -32.64
CA SER A 116 7.42 26.19 -32.19
C SER A 116 6.64 27.36 -31.57
N ASN A 117 7.34 28.29 -30.93
CA ASN A 117 6.74 29.48 -30.32
C ASN A 117 6.70 30.66 -31.29
N LEU A 118 7.53 30.63 -32.35
CA LEU A 118 7.60 31.67 -33.37
C LEU A 118 6.27 31.80 -34.11
N MET A 119 5.67 30.67 -34.54
CA MET A 119 4.38 30.65 -35.27
C MET A 119 3.23 31.40 -34.58
N ASN A 120 3.25 31.53 -33.25
CA ASN A 120 2.20 32.24 -32.52
C ASN A 120 2.49 33.73 -32.29
N VAL A 121 3.72 34.19 -32.53
CA VAL A 121 4.22 35.54 -32.20
C VAL A 121 4.92 36.20 -33.40
N GLU A 122 4.92 35.52 -34.56
CA GLU A 122 5.57 35.94 -35.81
C GLU A 122 5.10 37.32 -36.27
N ASP A 123 3.80 37.58 -36.24
CA ASP A 123 3.22 38.86 -36.67
C ASP A 123 3.65 40.04 -35.77
N ASP A 124 3.76 39.81 -34.46
CA ASP A 124 4.19 40.83 -33.49
C ASP A 124 5.70 41.11 -33.59
N LEU A 125 6.51 40.08 -33.81
CA LEU A 125 7.98 40.17 -33.90
C LEU A 125 8.43 40.78 -35.23
N MET A 126 7.78 40.43 -36.35
CA MET A 126 8.03 41.06 -37.64
C MET A 126 7.60 42.53 -37.66
N GLY A 127 6.48 42.87 -36.99
CA GLY A 127 6.02 44.25 -36.84
C GLY A 127 6.99 45.14 -36.04
N ALA A 128 7.80 44.55 -35.16
CA ALA A 128 8.80 45.25 -34.36
C ALA A 128 10.18 45.35 -35.02
N GLY A 129 10.38 44.75 -36.20
CA GLY A 129 11.61 44.89 -37.01
C GLY A 129 12.76 43.96 -36.61
N TYR A 130 12.48 42.83 -35.94
CA TYR A 130 13.49 41.83 -35.57
C TYR A 130 14.00 41.07 -36.81
N GLU A 131 15.31 40.90 -36.93
CA GLU A 131 15.95 40.09 -37.98
C GLU A 131 16.55 38.79 -37.39
N ILE A 132 16.47 37.69 -38.14
CA ILE A 132 17.06 36.40 -37.75
C ILE A 132 18.58 36.48 -38.01
N THR A 133 19.37 36.42 -36.95
CA THR A 133 20.85 36.54 -37.02
C THR A 133 21.56 35.19 -36.96
N ALA A 134 21.00 34.20 -36.26
CA ALA A 134 21.59 32.87 -36.15
C ALA A 134 20.55 31.77 -35.95
N GLU A 135 20.87 30.57 -36.42
CA GLU A 135 20.10 29.35 -36.18
C GLU A 135 20.98 28.33 -35.45
N HIS A 136 20.44 27.72 -34.40
CA HIS A 136 21.12 26.62 -33.70
C HIS A 136 20.17 25.47 -33.42
N MET A 137 20.62 24.24 -33.65
CA MET A 137 19.86 23.03 -33.30
C MET A 137 20.19 22.63 -31.87
N TYR A 138 19.16 22.44 -31.05
CA TYR A 138 19.30 22.03 -29.65
C TYR A 138 18.50 20.75 -29.38
N LYS A 139 19.10 19.82 -28.62
CA LYS A 139 18.43 18.59 -28.18
C LYS A 139 17.62 18.84 -26.93
N ARG A 140 16.32 18.57 -27.00
CA ARG A 140 15.39 18.77 -25.90
C ARG A 140 14.58 17.49 -25.65
N ASN A 141 14.19 17.28 -24.41
CA ASN A 141 13.28 16.21 -24.05
C ASN A 141 11.84 16.71 -24.18
N GLU A 142 11.03 16.03 -24.99
CA GLU A 142 9.59 16.20 -25.05
C GLU A 142 8.90 15.01 -24.36
N ILE A 143 7.84 15.28 -23.62
CA ILE A 143 7.09 14.24 -22.93
C ILE A 143 5.72 14.09 -23.54
N THR A 144 5.48 12.90 -24.07
CA THR A 144 4.17 12.52 -24.58
C THR A 144 3.45 11.68 -23.54
N LYS A 145 2.24 12.09 -23.19
CA LYS A 145 1.33 11.32 -22.35
C LYS A 145 0.33 10.58 -23.21
N TYR A 146 0.20 9.29 -22.93
CA TYR A 146 -0.79 8.40 -23.49
C TYR A 146 -1.77 7.99 -22.38
N ILE A 147 -3.05 8.08 -22.68
CA ILE A 147 -4.10 7.47 -21.87
C ILE A 147 -4.53 6.24 -22.64
N ALA A 148 -4.33 5.06 -22.06
CA ALA A 148 -4.65 3.79 -22.71
C ALA A 148 -5.44 2.88 -21.79
N SER A 149 -6.34 2.13 -22.40
CA SER A 149 -6.98 0.96 -21.81
C SER A 149 -6.19 -0.30 -22.22
N GLY A 150 -6.49 -1.46 -21.64
CA GLY A 150 -5.81 -2.72 -22.01
C GLY A 150 -5.95 -3.10 -23.49
N ARG A 151 -6.92 -2.49 -24.19
CA ARG A 151 -7.20 -2.72 -25.61
C ARG A 151 -6.59 -1.67 -26.55
N GLU A 152 -6.66 -0.39 -26.21
CA GLU A 152 -6.34 0.69 -27.15
C GLU A 152 -5.84 1.96 -26.46
N ILE A 153 -5.21 2.84 -27.24
CA ILE A 153 -4.80 4.17 -26.80
C ILE A 153 -5.96 5.13 -27.05
N LEU A 154 -6.55 5.66 -25.98
CA LEU A 154 -7.71 6.57 -26.02
C LEU A 154 -7.30 8.00 -26.39
N LYS A 155 -6.13 8.45 -25.93
CA LYS A 155 -5.63 9.81 -26.21
C LYS A 155 -4.13 9.91 -26.09
N SER A 156 -3.49 10.58 -27.04
CA SER A 156 -2.11 11.05 -26.94
C SER A 156 -2.09 12.57 -26.78
N THR A 157 -1.22 13.10 -25.92
CA THR A 157 -1.07 14.56 -25.73
C THR A 157 0.34 14.88 -25.25
N VAL A 158 0.95 15.90 -25.84
CA VAL A 158 2.24 16.43 -25.40
C VAL A 158 2.03 17.29 -24.15
N ILE A 159 2.85 17.06 -23.12
CA ILE A 159 2.76 17.78 -21.84
C ILE A 159 3.71 18.97 -21.83
N ALA A 160 3.30 20.03 -21.14
CA ALA A 160 4.19 21.13 -20.78
C ALA A 160 5.27 20.67 -19.78
N GLY A 161 6.53 20.71 -20.22
CA GLY A 161 7.70 20.38 -19.42
C GLY A 161 8.65 19.42 -20.14
N GLU A 162 9.87 19.30 -19.63
CA GLU A 162 10.93 18.45 -20.19
C GLU A 162 11.19 17.19 -19.35
N HIS A 163 10.59 17.11 -18.15
CA HIS A 163 10.76 16.02 -17.19
C HIS A 163 9.42 15.40 -16.81
N ILE A 164 9.44 14.09 -16.56
CA ILE A 164 8.25 13.29 -16.25
C ILE A 164 7.58 13.92 -15.02
N PRO A 165 6.27 14.25 -15.07
CA PRO A 165 5.59 15.01 -14.02
C PRO A 165 5.16 14.15 -12.82
N ILE A 166 5.87 13.06 -12.56
CA ILE A 166 5.64 12.14 -11.44
C ILE A 166 6.94 12.13 -10.65
N ILE A 167 6.85 12.45 -9.37
CA ILE A 167 8.03 12.59 -8.50
C ILE A 167 7.90 11.49 -7.44
N PRO A 168 8.73 10.44 -7.50
CA PRO A 168 8.71 9.39 -6.50
C PRO A 168 9.37 9.89 -5.20
N SER A 169 8.94 9.30 -4.09
CA SER A 169 9.55 9.53 -2.78
C SER A 169 9.82 8.17 -2.17
N PHE A 170 11.10 7.82 -2.02
CA PHE A 170 11.51 6.55 -1.43
C PHE A 170 11.85 6.72 0.05
N GLY A 171 11.71 5.64 0.80
CA GLY A 171 12.24 5.53 2.17
C GLY A 171 13.70 5.14 2.11
N GLU A 172 13.99 3.89 2.48
CA GLU A 172 15.28 3.28 2.16
C GLU A 172 15.26 2.77 0.71
N HIS A 173 16.34 3.03 -0.03
CA HIS A 173 16.46 2.71 -1.44
C HIS A 173 17.89 2.23 -1.73
N ALA A 174 18.00 1.07 -2.35
CA ALA A 174 19.26 0.45 -2.69
C ALA A 174 19.12 -0.44 -3.92
N PHE A 175 20.22 -0.62 -4.65
CA PHE A 175 20.33 -1.65 -5.67
C PHE A 175 21.11 -2.84 -5.10
N VAL A 176 20.51 -4.02 -5.11
CA VAL A 176 21.14 -5.27 -4.67
C VAL A 176 21.12 -6.22 -5.85
N GLU A 177 22.28 -6.75 -6.25
CA GLU A 177 22.40 -7.69 -7.38
C GLU A 177 21.82 -7.19 -8.72
N GLY A 178 21.73 -5.86 -8.91
CA GLY A 178 21.17 -5.23 -10.10
C GLY A 178 19.65 -5.06 -10.07
N GLU A 179 18.99 -5.51 -9.02
CA GLU A 179 17.56 -5.26 -8.78
C GLU A 179 17.37 -4.08 -7.82
N GLU A 180 16.34 -3.29 -8.11
CA GLU A 180 15.96 -2.16 -7.26
C GLU A 180 15.16 -2.65 -6.06
N HIS A 181 15.67 -2.36 -4.86
CA HIS A 181 14.97 -2.60 -3.62
C HIS A 181 14.68 -1.29 -2.91
N TRP A 182 13.46 -1.17 -2.42
CA TRP A 182 13.06 -0.08 -1.56
C TRP A 182 12.22 -0.62 -0.41
N GLU A 183 12.35 0.02 0.74
CA GLU A 183 11.58 -0.37 1.91
C GLU A 183 11.27 0.81 2.84
N GLY A 184 10.23 0.60 3.64
CA GLY A 184 9.93 1.46 4.78
C GLY A 184 10.34 0.77 6.07
N VAL A 185 10.47 1.57 7.13
CA VAL A 185 10.84 1.10 8.49
C VAL A 185 10.01 -0.08 8.99
N THR A 186 8.76 -0.20 8.53
CA THR A 186 7.84 -1.26 8.95
C THR A 186 8.15 -2.63 8.37
N ARG A 187 9.03 -2.75 7.37
CA ARG A 187 9.35 -4.06 6.76
C ARG A 187 10.06 -4.99 7.75
N LEU A 188 11.08 -4.49 8.43
CA LEU A 188 11.85 -5.25 9.44
C LEU A 188 11.05 -5.49 10.72
N THR A 189 10.11 -4.60 11.06
CA THR A 189 9.31 -4.74 12.29
C THR A 189 8.17 -5.75 12.18
N LYS A 190 7.82 -6.22 10.97
CA LYS A 190 6.76 -7.23 10.78
C LYS A 190 7.03 -8.54 11.52
N ASP A 191 8.28 -9.01 11.51
CA ASP A 191 8.65 -10.29 12.12
C ASP A 191 8.53 -10.29 13.65
N PRO A 192 9.17 -9.35 14.39
CA PRO A 192 8.99 -9.27 15.85
C PRO A 192 7.54 -8.98 16.22
N GLN A 193 6.81 -8.20 15.42
CA GLN A 193 5.39 -7.95 15.67
C GLN A 193 4.55 -9.23 15.52
N ARG A 194 4.85 -10.11 14.54
CA ARG A 194 4.18 -11.42 14.40
C ARG A 194 4.47 -12.33 15.58
N LEU A 195 5.71 -12.37 16.05
CA LEU A 195 6.10 -13.13 17.24
C LEU A 195 5.36 -12.64 18.48
N ARG A 196 5.31 -11.31 18.68
CA ARG A 196 4.57 -10.70 19.79
C ARG A 196 3.07 -11.01 19.72
N ASN A 197 2.47 -10.93 18.53
CA ASN A 197 1.06 -11.30 18.33
C ASN A 197 0.82 -12.77 18.68
N PHE A 198 1.72 -13.67 18.26
CA PHE A 198 1.66 -15.09 18.60
C PHE A 198 1.75 -15.32 20.12
N ALA A 199 2.73 -14.71 20.78
CA ALA A 199 2.90 -14.81 22.24
C ALA A 199 1.67 -14.29 23.00
N GLY A 200 1.08 -13.17 22.54
CA GLY A 200 -0.17 -12.63 23.09
C GLY A 200 -1.37 -13.56 22.90
N SER A 201 -1.52 -14.16 21.72
CA SER A 201 -2.57 -15.17 21.47
C SER A 201 -2.39 -16.41 22.33
N TYR A 202 -1.15 -16.88 22.50
CA TYR A 202 -0.85 -18.03 23.34
C TYR A 202 -1.12 -17.75 24.83
N LEU A 203 -0.81 -16.55 25.32
CA LEU A 203 -1.21 -16.09 26.65
C LEU A 203 -2.74 -16.09 26.82
N GLY A 204 -3.46 -15.60 25.81
CA GLY A 204 -4.91 -15.66 25.78
C GLY A 204 -5.46 -17.09 25.89
N ASP A 205 -4.83 -18.05 25.22
CA ASP A 205 -5.23 -19.47 25.28
C ASP A 205 -5.01 -20.06 26.67
N ILE A 206 -3.86 -19.79 27.32
CA ILE A 206 -3.59 -20.19 28.70
C ILE A 206 -4.66 -19.61 29.64
N LEU A 207 -4.95 -18.31 29.55
CA LEU A 207 -5.94 -17.67 30.40
C LEU A 207 -7.36 -18.21 30.16
N SER A 208 -7.72 -18.53 28.92
CA SER A 208 -9.05 -19.02 28.58
C SER A 208 -9.26 -20.49 28.92
N ARG A 209 -8.24 -21.32 28.80
CA ARG A 209 -8.35 -22.78 28.96
C ARG A 209 -7.82 -23.29 30.29
N SER A 210 -7.07 -22.48 31.04
CA SER A 210 -6.53 -22.92 32.32
C SER A 210 -7.67 -23.27 33.27
N PRO A 211 -7.80 -24.53 33.69
CA PRO A 211 -8.75 -24.90 34.71
C PRO A 211 -8.41 -24.17 36.00
N ARG A 212 -9.44 -23.75 36.73
CA ARG A 212 -9.25 -23.25 38.10
C ARG A 212 -8.65 -24.37 38.94
N GLN A 213 -7.79 -23.99 39.90
CA GLN A 213 -7.20 -24.91 40.85
C GLN A 213 -8.31 -25.66 41.61
N LYS A 214 -8.31 -27.00 41.51
CA LYS A 214 -9.28 -27.87 42.20
C LYS A 214 -8.57 -28.83 43.12
N ALA A 215 -9.07 -28.97 44.34
CA ALA A 215 -8.61 -29.99 45.27
C ALA A 215 -8.99 -31.39 44.76
N ILE A 216 -8.07 -32.34 44.90
CA ILE A 216 -8.23 -33.74 44.50
C ILE A 216 -8.51 -34.55 45.76
N PHE A 217 -9.68 -35.17 45.80
CA PHE A 217 -10.12 -36.07 46.87
C PHE A 217 -10.37 -37.47 46.31
N TRP A 218 -10.31 -38.48 47.18
CA TRP A 218 -10.91 -39.77 46.85
C TRP A 218 -12.43 -39.67 46.95
N GLN A 219 -13.13 -40.46 46.15
CA GLN A 219 -14.59 -40.47 46.13
C GLN A 219 -15.19 -40.71 47.53
N GLU A 220 -14.59 -41.61 48.32
CA GLU A 220 -15.04 -41.93 49.68
C GLU A 220 -14.94 -40.74 50.66
N GLN A 221 -13.99 -39.81 50.43
CA GLN A 221 -13.82 -38.63 51.28
C GLN A 221 -14.92 -37.60 51.10
N ILE A 222 -15.55 -37.53 49.92
CA ILE A 222 -16.58 -36.54 49.59
C ILE A 222 -17.98 -37.13 49.44
N ALA A 223 -18.12 -38.46 49.54
CA ALA A 223 -19.40 -39.15 49.46
C ALA A 223 -20.40 -38.60 50.48
N GLY A 224 -21.56 -38.12 49.99
CA GLY A 224 -22.60 -37.49 50.80
C GLY A 224 -22.45 -35.98 51.02
N PHE A 225 -21.33 -35.39 50.60
CA PHE A 225 -21.08 -33.93 50.64
C PHE A 225 -20.75 -33.35 49.26
N GLU A 226 -21.04 -34.08 48.18
CA GLU A 226 -20.70 -33.71 46.79
C GLU A 226 -21.25 -32.33 46.39
N ASP A 227 -22.45 -32.00 46.85
CA ASP A 227 -23.10 -30.70 46.60
C ASP A 227 -22.23 -29.53 47.07
N MET A 228 -21.56 -29.67 48.23
CA MET A 228 -20.69 -28.64 48.79
C MET A 228 -19.43 -28.38 47.94
N TYR A 229 -19.00 -29.36 47.14
CA TYR A 229 -17.83 -29.29 46.26
C TYR A 229 -18.17 -29.11 44.78
N SER A 230 -19.45 -29.17 44.43
CA SER A 230 -19.94 -29.04 43.06
C SER A 230 -19.82 -27.60 42.54
N GLU A 231 -20.07 -26.61 43.40
CA GLU A 231 -19.96 -25.19 43.09
C GLU A 231 -18.54 -24.68 43.32
N SER A 232 -17.99 -23.99 42.31
CA SER A 232 -16.61 -23.49 42.31
C SER A 232 -16.55 -21.96 42.39
N GLY A 233 -15.74 -21.42 43.29
CA GLY A 233 -15.42 -19.99 43.33
C GLY A 233 -16.35 -19.16 44.23
N ALA A 234 -16.59 -17.91 43.86
CA ALA A 234 -17.34 -16.93 44.68
C ALA A 234 -18.83 -17.26 44.85
N ASP A 235 -19.37 -18.17 44.04
CA ASP A 235 -20.77 -18.60 44.13
C ASP A 235 -20.99 -19.66 45.23
N ASN A 236 -19.91 -20.32 45.69
CA ASN A 236 -19.99 -21.28 46.79
C ASN A 236 -20.05 -20.52 48.14
N ASN A 237 -21.27 -20.38 48.68
CA ASN A 237 -21.56 -19.61 49.90
C ASN A 237 -21.51 -20.44 51.20
N TYR A 238 -21.01 -21.68 51.17
CA TYR A 238 -20.94 -22.50 52.38
C TYR A 238 -19.87 -21.94 53.36
N PRO A 239 -20.19 -21.78 54.66
CA PRO A 239 -19.24 -21.25 55.65
C PRO A 239 -18.10 -22.23 56.00
N TYR A 240 -18.25 -23.52 55.66
CA TYR A 240 -17.25 -24.57 55.84
C TYR A 240 -17.51 -25.70 54.84
N LEU A 241 -16.49 -26.53 54.60
CA LEU A 241 -16.58 -27.74 53.79
C LEU A 241 -16.35 -28.97 54.66
N LEU A 242 -17.10 -30.04 54.42
CA LEU A 242 -17.00 -31.29 55.18
C LEU A 242 -16.32 -32.37 54.33
N ALA A 243 -15.55 -33.24 54.96
CA ALA A 243 -14.99 -34.43 54.34
C ALA A 243 -15.04 -35.60 55.33
N ASN A 244 -15.30 -36.80 54.81
CA ASN A 244 -15.37 -38.01 55.62
C ASN A 244 -13.99 -38.39 56.15
N ARG A 245 -13.93 -38.71 57.44
CA ARG A 245 -12.72 -39.17 58.13
C ARG A 245 -12.52 -40.68 58.04
N LYS A 246 -13.59 -41.44 57.81
CA LYS A 246 -13.57 -42.90 57.74
C LYS A 246 -14.32 -43.39 56.51
N SER A 247 -13.85 -44.48 55.92
CA SER A 247 -14.57 -45.19 54.87
C SER A 247 -15.70 -46.05 55.46
N GLY A 248 -16.58 -46.58 54.59
CA GLY A 248 -17.68 -47.47 54.97
C GLY A 248 -17.23 -48.71 55.74
N ASP A 249 -16.01 -49.18 55.49
CA ASP A 249 -15.37 -50.32 56.15
C ASP A 249 -14.66 -49.96 57.47
N GLY A 250 -14.76 -48.70 57.92
CA GLY A 250 -14.20 -48.22 59.19
C GLY A 250 -12.70 -47.91 59.16
N THR A 251 -12.05 -48.02 58.00
CA THR A 251 -10.67 -47.59 57.76
C THR A 251 -10.55 -46.07 57.80
N ASP A 252 -9.47 -45.55 58.37
CA ASP A 252 -9.22 -44.11 58.43
C ASP A 252 -8.79 -43.59 57.05
N LEU A 253 -9.48 -42.55 56.57
CA LEU A 253 -9.16 -41.84 55.34
C LEU A 253 -8.14 -40.72 55.62
N PRO A 254 -7.32 -40.32 54.62
CA PRO A 254 -6.37 -39.24 54.79
C PRO A 254 -7.07 -37.93 55.17
N VAL A 255 -6.43 -37.19 56.08
CA VAL A 255 -6.93 -35.90 56.55
C VAL A 255 -6.57 -34.84 55.52
N GLY A 256 -7.58 -34.28 54.86
CA GLY A 256 -7.43 -33.23 53.84
C GLY A 256 -7.37 -33.75 52.40
N PRO A 257 -7.23 -32.83 51.42
CA PRO A 257 -7.12 -33.19 50.02
C PRO A 257 -5.79 -33.90 49.74
N ILE A 258 -5.83 -34.89 48.85
CA ILE A 258 -4.69 -35.74 48.50
C ILE A 258 -3.72 -34.99 47.60
N GLY A 259 -4.25 -34.06 46.82
CA GLY A 259 -3.48 -33.19 45.98
C GLY A 259 -4.32 -32.02 45.54
N VAL A 260 -3.71 -31.14 44.77
CA VAL A 260 -4.40 -30.04 44.14
C VAL A 260 -3.98 -30.04 42.69
N MET A 261 -4.93 -29.86 41.78
CA MET A 261 -4.63 -29.72 40.37
C MET A 261 -3.65 -28.55 40.20
N PRO A 262 -2.49 -28.75 39.55
CA PRO A 262 -1.55 -27.68 39.37
C PRO A 262 -2.18 -26.58 38.50
N GLU A 263 -1.92 -25.32 38.85
CA GLU A 263 -2.17 -24.21 37.93
C GLU A 263 -1.36 -24.42 36.65
N GLN A 264 -1.86 -23.99 35.50
CA GLN A 264 -1.05 -23.97 34.29
C GLN A 264 0.00 -22.86 34.44
N PRO A 265 1.30 -23.20 34.58
CA PRO A 265 2.30 -22.17 34.74
C PRO A 265 2.51 -21.46 33.40
N MET A 266 2.63 -20.14 33.47
CA MET A 266 3.15 -19.34 32.37
C MET A 266 4.58 -19.81 32.05
N PRO A 267 4.92 -20.15 30.80
CA PRO A 267 6.29 -20.46 30.44
C PRO A 267 7.21 -19.29 30.75
N THR A 268 8.34 -19.56 31.41
CA THR A 268 9.27 -18.52 31.89
C THR A 268 9.91 -17.72 30.75
N ALA A 269 9.99 -18.28 29.55
CA ALA A 269 10.49 -17.60 28.36
C ALA A 269 9.50 -16.59 27.77
N LEU A 270 8.20 -16.69 28.08
CA LEU A 270 7.16 -15.89 27.44
C LEU A 270 7.23 -14.39 27.80
N PRO A 271 7.44 -13.99 29.07
CA PRO A 271 7.69 -12.59 29.41
C PRO A 271 8.90 -12.00 28.67
N ALA A 272 9.99 -12.75 28.56
CA ALA A 272 11.21 -12.32 27.88
C ALA A 272 11.05 -12.16 26.35
N VAL A 273 10.06 -12.80 25.75
CA VAL A 273 9.72 -12.64 24.31
C VAL A 273 8.79 -11.45 24.07
N LEU A 274 8.07 -11.00 25.11
CA LEU A 274 7.16 -9.86 25.04
C LEU A 274 7.81 -8.52 25.35
N GLU A 275 8.89 -8.52 26.14
CA GLU A 275 9.78 -7.37 26.38
C GLU A 275 10.60 -7.01 25.14
#